data_AF-N4U241-F1
#
_entry.id   AF-N4U241-F1
#
_cell.length_a   1.000
_cell.length_b   1.000
_cell.length_c   1.000
_cell.angle_alpha   90.00
_cell.angle_beta   90.00
_cell.angle_gamma   90.00
#
_symmetry.space_group_name_H-M   'P 1'
#
loop_
_entity.id
_entity.type
_entity.pdbx_description
1 polymer ?
#
loop_
_entity_poly.entity_id
_entity_poly.type
_entity_poly.pdbx_seq_one_letter_code
_entity_poly.pdbx_strand_id
1 'polypeptide(L)'
;MDTSTPTNLMDKHQKIISEILRSYRDLMNCVTVNGMDKEKQGDYEAQANKLNYRDPDTMAAAGLRTQRKFDELYESIKELLALTRTIKELWVFGPVDRADDHRKEKEEQIDRDVAEITTLFNKIDANALRELAEKNGGTWRMEQV
;
A
#
# COMPACT_ATOMS: atom_id res chain seq x y z
N MET A 1 20.20 15.67 25.98
CA MET A 1 19.52 14.44 26.46
C MET A 1 18.14 14.50 25.88
N ASP A 2 17.93 13.81 24.76
CA ASP A 2 16.65 13.35 24.19
C ASP A 2 17.01 12.55 22.93
N THR A 3 17.74 11.46 23.13
CA THR A 3 17.90 10.41 22.12
C THR A 3 16.65 9.55 22.20
N SER A 4 15.52 10.09 21.75
CA SER A 4 14.34 9.28 21.45
C SER A 4 14.77 8.30 20.37
N THR A 5 14.94 7.04 20.76
CA THR A 5 15.27 5.89 19.94
C THR A 5 14.56 6.03 18.59
N PRO A 6 15.27 6.01 17.44
CA PRO A 6 14.59 5.94 16.16
C PRO A 6 13.78 4.66 16.20
N THR A 7 12.46 4.77 16.37
CA THR A 7 11.54 3.62 16.38
C THR A 7 11.90 2.76 15.19
N ASN A 8 12.50 1.60 15.46
CA ASN A 8 13.05 0.73 14.45
C ASN A 8 11.94 0.44 13.45
N LEU A 9 12.17 0.82 12.19
CA LEU A 9 11.22 0.65 11.09
C LEU A 9 10.79 -0.81 10.96
N MET A 10 11.70 -1.73 11.27
CA MET A 10 11.43 -3.16 11.33
C MET A 10 10.45 -3.51 12.45
N ASP A 11 10.59 -2.93 13.64
CA ASP A 11 9.68 -3.19 14.77
C ASP A 11 8.28 -2.63 14.46
N LYS A 12 8.20 -1.46 13.82
CA LYS A 12 6.93 -0.90 13.31
C LYS A 12 6.29 -1.80 12.26
N HIS A 13 7.07 -2.27 11.29
CA HIS A 13 6.60 -3.21 10.27
C HIS A 13 6.06 -4.51 10.90
N GLN A 14 6.83 -5.13 11.80
CA GLN A 14 6.43 -6.36 12.48
C GLN A 14 5.16 -6.17 13.30
N LYS A 15 5.05 -5.04 14.01
CA LYS A 15 3.84 -4.70 14.77
C LYS A 15 2.62 -4.62 13.86
N ILE A 16 2.69 -3.84 12.77
CA ILE A 16 1.58 -3.67 11.83
C ILE A 16 1.17 -5.01 11.20
N ILE A 17 2.13 -5.83 10.76
CA ILE A 17 1.82 -7.16 10.21
C ILE A 17 1.13 -8.04 11.26
N SER A 18 1.57 -8.01 12.51
CA SER A 18 0.93 -8.77 13.59
C SER A 18 -0.50 -8.31 13.86
N GLU A 19 -0.76 -7.00 13.78
CA GLU A 19 -2.08 -6.39 13.96
C GLU A 19 -3.01 -6.74 12.80
N ILE A 20 -2.52 -6.74 11.55
CA ILE A 20 -3.28 -7.18 10.38
C ILE A 20 -3.70 -8.64 10.53
N LEU A 21 -2.74 -9.53 10.83
CA LEU A 21 -3.01 -10.97 10.98
C LEU A 21 -3.98 -11.24 12.14
N ARG A 22 -3.82 -10.53 13.26
CA ARG A 22 -4.72 -10.64 14.41
C ARG A 22 -6.13 -10.15 14.07
N SER A 23 -6.26 -8.98 13.45
CA SER A 23 -7.56 -8.40 13.08
C SER A 23 -8.29 -9.26 12.05
N TYR A 24 -7.57 -9.80 11.06
CA TYR A 24 -8.14 -10.74 10.09
C TYR A 24 -8.67 -12.02 10.76
N ARG A 25 -7.89 -12.62 11.67
CA ARG A 25 -8.33 -13.81 12.42
C ARG A 25 -9.55 -13.48 13.29
N ASP A 26 -9.53 -12.36 13.99
CA ASP A 26 -10.62 -11.94 14.87
C ASP A 26 -11.90 -11.64 14.07
N LEU A 27 -11.76 -11.06 12.87
CA LEU A 27 -12.84 -10.85 11.92
C LEU A 27 -13.43 -12.19 11.43
N MET A 28 -12.57 -13.12 11.01
CA MET A 28 -13.01 -14.46 10.60
C MET A 28 -13.72 -15.19 11.74
N ASN A 29 -13.22 -15.09 12.97
CA ASN A 29 -13.90 -15.63 14.14
C ASN A 29 -15.24 -14.94 14.41
N CYS A 30 -15.36 -13.62 14.21
CA CYS A 30 -16.62 -12.92 14.33
C CYS A 30 -17.64 -13.36 13.27
N VAL A 31 -17.21 -13.78 12.08
CA VAL A 31 -18.12 -14.28 11.04
C VAL A 31 -18.47 -15.74 11.27
N THR A 32 -17.52 -16.59 11.66
CA THR A 32 -17.71 -18.05 11.79
C THR A 32 -18.26 -18.47 13.16
N VAL A 33 -17.73 -17.94 14.26
CA VAL A 33 -18.16 -18.29 15.63
C VAL A 33 -19.56 -17.76 15.94
N ASN A 34 -20.00 -16.72 15.23
CA ASN A 34 -21.36 -16.24 15.36
C ASN A 34 -22.41 -17.11 14.64
N GLY A 35 -21.98 -18.12 13.87
CA GLY A 35 -22.85 -19.11 13.22
C GLY A 35 -22.60 -20.57 13.60
N MET A 36 -21.47 -20.89 14.25
CA MET A 36 -21.13 -22.27 14.59
C MET A 36 -21.65 -22.68 15.97
N ASP A 37 -22.50 -23.71 15.98
CA ASP A 37 -22.93 -24.40 17.20
C ASP A 37 -21.76 -25.16 17.82
N LYS A 38 -21.29 -24.71 18.99
CA LYS A 38 -20.13 -25.30 19.68
C LYS A 38 -20.37 -26.73 20.15
N GLU A 39 -21.63 -27.13 20.33
CA GLU A 39 -22.00 -28.48 20.77
C GLU A 39 -22.09 -29.47 19.59
N LYS A 40 -22.26 -29.00 18.35
CA LYS A 40 -22.38 -29.81 17.14
C LYS A 40 -21.54 -29.25 16.00
N GLN A 41 -20.21 -29.30 16.15
CA GLN A 41 -19.26 -28.79 15.15
C GLN A 41 -19.33 -29.50 13.78
N GLY A 42 -19.85 -30.72 13.69
CA GLY A 42 -19.90 -31.53 12.45
C GLY A 42 -21.23 -31.54 11.71
N ASP A 43 -22.27 -30.86 12.23
CA ASP A 43 -23.62 -30.87 11.66
C ASP A 43 -23.91 -29.50 11.00
N TYR A 44 -23.57 -29.41 9.72
CA TYR A 44 -23.72 -28.19 8.92
C TYR A 44 -25.18 -27.73 8.77
N GLU A 45 -26.13 -28.66 8.80
CA GLU A 45 -27.56 -28.38 8.67
C GLU A 45 -28.12 -27.77 9.98
N ALA A 46 -27.68 -28.30 11.13
CA ALA A 46 -28.00 -27.71 12.44
C ALA A 46 -27.35 -26.32 12.65
N GLN A 47 -26.15 -26.08 12.10
CA GLN A 47 -25.50 -24.77 12.12
C GLN A 47 -26.25 -23.72 11.29
N ALA A 48 -26.66 -24.08 10.07
CA ALA A 48 -27.45 -23.20 9.21
C ALA A 48 -28.82 -22.84 9.85
N ASN A 49 -29.45 -23.79 10.53
CA ASN A 49 -30.73 -23.53 11.22
C ASN A 49 -30.59 -22.66 12.48
N LYS A 50 -29.50 -22.77 13.26
CA LYS A 50 -29.25 -21.90 14.43
C LYS A 50 -28.86 -20.47 14.05
N LEU A 51 -28.19 -20.28 12.90
CA LEU A 51 -27.95 -18.95 12.31
C LEU A 51 -29.25 -18.17 12.06
N ASN A 52 -30.32 -18.87 11.68
CA ASN A 52 -31.64 -18.30 11.43
C ASN A 52 -32.49 -18.08 12.69
N TYR A 53 -32.14 -18.69 13.82
CA TYR A 53 -32.94 -18.67 15.07
C TYR A 53 -32.27 -17.89 16.21
N ARG A 54 -31.24 -17.08 15.90
CA ARG A 54 -30.52 -16.31 16.91
C ARG A 54 -31.30 -15.05 17.27
N ASP A 55 -31.30 -14.72 18.56
CA ASP A 55 -31.90 -13.50 19.08
C ASP A 55 -31.41 -12.24 18.31
N PRO A 56 -32.30 -11.34 17.87
CA PRO A 56 -31.96 -10.19 17.03
C PRO A 56 -30.88 -9.28 17.62
N ASP A 57 -30.87 -9.08 18.95
CA ASP A 57 -29.88 -8.23 19.62
C ASP A 57 -28.49 -8.87 19.55
N THR A 58 -28.43 -10.20 19.62
CA THR A 58 -27.17 -10.94 19.48
C THR A 58 -26.63 -10.88 18.05
N MET A 59 -27.50 -10.91 17.03
CA MET A 59 -27.09 -10.74 15.63
C MET A 59 -26.62 -9.31 15.35
N ALA A 60 -27.32 -8.30 15.87
CA ALA A 60 -26.91 -6.90 15.76
C ALA A 60 -25.54 -6.66 16.43
N ALA A 61 -25.33 -7.20 17.63
CA ALA A 61 -24.06 -7.12 18.33
C ALA A 61 -22.92 -7.88 17.63
N ALA A 62 -23.23 -8.95 16.89
CA ALA A 62 -22.28 -9.63 16.02
C ALA A 62 -21.90 -8.75 14.82
N GLY A 63 -22.88 -8.14 14.13
CA GLY A 63 -22.64 -7.22 13.02
C GLY A 63 -21.78 -6.02 13.41
N LEU A 64 -22.08 -5.38 14.54
CA LEU A 64 -21.28 -4.26 15.07
C LEU A 64 -19.85 -4.67 15.42
N ARG A 65 -19.65 -5.89 15.95
CA ARG A 65 -18.32 -6.42 16.24
C ARG A 65 -17.53 -6.71 14.97
N THR A 66 -18.16 -7.31 13.97
CA THR A 66 -17.55 -7.55 12.65
C THR A 66 -17.14 -6.24 11.99
N GLN A 67 -18.02 -5.24 12.00
CA GLN A 67 -17.72 -3.93 11.43
C GLN A 67 -16.54 -3.26 12.13
N ARG A 68 -16.51 -3.22 13.46
CA ARG A 68 -15.37 -2.68 14.22
C ARG A 68 -14.06 -3.39 13.86
N LYS A 69 -14.08 -4.73 13.72
CA LYS A 69 -12.89 -5.50 13.33
C LYS A 69 -12.44 -5.24 11.90
N PHE A 70 -13.37 -4.95 11.01
CA PHE A 70 -13.06 -4.51 9.66
C PHE A 70 -12.39 -3.12 9.66
N ASP A 71 -12.91 -2.18 10.45
CA ASP A 71 -12.33 -0.84 10.58
C ASP A 71 -10.90 -0.91 11.17
N GLU A 72 -10.68 -1.73 12.21
CA GLU A 72 -9.34 -2.00 12.77
C GLU A 72 -8.36 -2.53 11.71
N LEU A 73 -8.79 -3.50 10.90
CA LEU A 73 -7.97 -4.04 9.80
C LEU A 73 -7.64 -2.97 8.75
N TYR A 74 -8.62 -2.15 8.39
CA TYR A 74 -8.47 -1.07 7.41
C TYR A 74 -7.44 -0.03 7.88
N GLU A 75 -7.49 0.38 9.14
CA GLU A 75 -6.50 1.30 9.71
C GLU A 75 -5.09 0.69 9.75
N SER A 76 -4.93 -0.58 10.13
CA SER A 76 -3.61 -1.24 10.08
C SER A 76 -3.02 -1.30 8.65
N ILE A 77 -3.87 -1.47 7.62
CA ILE A 77 -3.41 -1.41 6.22
C ILE A 77 -2.99 0.00 5.82
N LYS A 78 -3.72 1.04 6.26
CA LYS A 78 -3.30 2.43 6.04
C LYS A 78 -1.97 2.72 6.72
N GLU A 79 -1.76 2.25 7.94
CA GLU A 79 -0.48 2.40 8.64
C GLU A 79 0.65 1.71 7.89
N LEU A 80 0.41 0.53 7.31
CA LEU A 80 1.39 -0.14 6.45
C LEU A 80 1.73 0.71 5.21
N LEU A 81 0.72 1.26 4.54
CA LEU A 81 0.92 2.14 3.39
C LEU A 81 1.71 3.40 3.77
N ALA A 82 1.38 4.01 4.90
CA ALA A 82 2.14 5.14 5.44
C ALA A 82 3.60 4.76 5.72
N LEU A 83 3.86 3.60 6.31
CA LEU A 83 5.21 3.09 6.55
C LEU A 83 5.98 2.89 5.23
N THR A 84 5.34 2.32 4.21
CA THR A 84 5.99 2.16 2.89
C THR A 84 6.29 3.50 2.23
N ARG A 85 5.45 4.51 2.42
CA ARG A 85 5.73 5.87 1.98
C ARG A 85 6.95 6.44 2.71
N THR A 86 7.02 6.32 4.04
CA THR A 86 8.19 6.76 4.81
C THR A 86 9.47 6.05 4.37
N ILE A 87 9.40 4.74 4.07
CA ILE A 87 10.52 3.99 3.51
C ILE A 87 10.96 4.60 2.18
N LYS A 88 10.03 4.78 1.24
CA LYS A 88 10.35 5.36 -0.08
C LYS A 88 10.93 6.77 0.05
N GLU A 89 10.39 7.58 0.94
CA GLU A 89 10.92 8.92 1.23
C GLU A 89 12.35 8.85 1.79
N LEU A 90 12.64 7.91 2.72
CA LEU A 90 14.01 7.66 3.20
C LEU A 90 14.97 7.22 2.07
N TRP A 91 14.50 6.42 1.12
CA TRP A 91 15.31 5.99 -0.03
C TRP A 91 15.61 7.13 -1.01
N VAL A 92 14.63 7.99 -1.28
CA VAL A 92 14.77 9.09 -2.25
C VAL A 92 15.50 10.29 -1.66
N PHE A 93 15.19 10.65 -0.42
CA PHE A 93 15.66 11.88 0.21
C PHE A 93 16.69 11.67 1.32
N GLY A 94 16.91 10.43 1.78
CA GLY A 94 17.78 10.15 2.92
C GLY A 94 17.08 10.40 4.28
N PRO A 95 17.83 10.46 5.39
CA PRO A 95 17.28 10.59 6.74
C PRO A 95 16.37 11.82 6.88
N VAL A 96 15.10 11.60 7.24
CA VAL A 96 14.02 12.62 7.31
C VAL A 96 14.36 13.80 8.25
N ASP A 97 15.30 13.62 9.17
CA ASP A 97 15.72 14.63 10.16
C ASP A 97 16.61 15.75 9.59
N ARG A 98 17.08 15.62 8.33
CA ARG A 98 17.93 16.63 7.69
C ARG A 98 17.15 17.48 6.68
N ALA A 99 16.41 18.45 7.21
CA ALA A 99 15.94 19.69 6.57
C ALA A 99 15.14 19.60 5.27
N ASP A 100 13.96 20.24 5.25
CA ASP A 100 13.14 20.48 4.04
C ASP A 100 13.94 21.10 2.88
N ASP A 101 15.03 21.83 3.16
CA ASP A 101 15.89 22.43 2.13
C ASP A 101 16.62 21.38 1.27
N HIS A 102 17.16 20.31 1.87
CA HIS A 102 17.79 19.23 1.11
C HIS A 102 16.76 18.41 0.31
N ARG A 103 15.54 18.29 0.83
CA ARG A 103 14.43 17.64 0.13
C ARG A 103 14.07 18.40 -1.14
N LYS A 104 13.94 19.73 -1.05
CA LYS A 104 13.64 20.59 -2.19
C LYS A 104 14.79 20.61 -3.20
N GLU A 105 16.04 20.68 -2.74
CA GLU A 105 17.23 20.62 -3.61
C GLU A 105 17.30 19.28 -4.38
N LYS A 106 16.97 18.17 -3.72
CA LYS A 106 16.90 16.85 -4.35
C LYS A 106 15.77 16.75 -5.37
N GLU A 107 14.60 17.31 -5.08
CA GLU A 107 13.48 17.35 -6.01
C GLU A 107 13.84 18.15 -7.27
N GLU A 108 14.45 19.33 -7.11
CA GLU A 108 14.98 20.13 -8.23
C GLU A 108 16.10 19.40 -9.00
N GLN A 109 16.93 18.61 -8.32
CA GLN A 109 17.93 17.78 -8.98
C GLN A 109 17.27 16.69 -9.84
N ILE A 110 16.28 15.98 -9.30
CA ILE A 110 15.55 14.94 -10.02
C ILE A 110 14.86 15.52 -11.26
N ASP A 111 14.23 16.68 -11.15
CA ASP A 111 13.57 17.32 -12.29
C ASP A 111 14.58 17.69 -13.41
N ARG A 112 15.77 18.18 -13.03
CA ARG A 112 16.85 18.44 -13.99
C ARG A 112 17.31 17.16 -14.69
N ASP A 113 17.53 16.10 -13.92
CA ASP A 113 17.99 14.81 -14.45
C ASP A 113 16.93 14.21 -15.39
N VAL A 114 15.64 14.30 -15.05
CA VAL A 114 14.53 13.85 -15.91
C VAL A 114 14.48 14.65 -17.21
N ALA A 115 14.65 15.97 -17.16
CA ALA A 115 14.69 16.81 -18.37
C ALA A 115 15.88 16.47 -19.28
N GLU A 116 17.05 16.20 -18.69
CA GLU A 116 18.25 15.79 -19.42
C GLU A 116 18.06 14.42 -20.08
N ILE A 117 17.57 13.42 -19.33
CA ILE A 117 17.28 12.08 -19.84
C ILE A 117 16.24 12.14 -20.97
N THR A 118 15.18 12.92 -20.80
CA THR A 118 14.16 13.11 -21.85
C THR A 118 14.77 13.71 -23.11
N THR A 119 15.65 14.69 -22.98
CA THR A 119 16.35 15.30 -24.12
C THR A 119 17.27 14.30 -24.82
N LEU A 120 18.01 13.48 -24.06
CA LEU A 120 18.86 12.43 -24.60
C LEU A 120 18.03 11.35 -25.32
N PHE A 121 16.91 10.95 -24.73
CA PHE A 121 16.00 9.98 -25.32
C PHE A 121 15.42 10.49 -26.64
N ASN A 122 14.93 11.74 -26.67
CA ASN A 122 14.43 12.36 -27.90
C ASN A 122 15.51 12.46 -28.99
N LYS A 123 16.78 12.68 -28.63
CA LYS A 123 17.90 12.66 -29.59
C LYS A 123 18.18 11.27 -30.13
N ILE A 124 18.09 10.24 -29.29
CA ILE A 124 18.24 8.84 -29.70
C ILE A 124 17.11 8.47 -30.66
N ASP A 125 15.87 8.78 -30.32
CA ASP A 125 14.71 8.54 -31.17
C ASP A 125 14.81 9.29 -32.50
N ALA A 126 15.20 10.56 -32.48
CA ALA A 126 15.44 11.36 -33.67
C ALA A 126 16.51 10.75 -34.58
N ASN A 127 17.61 10.26 -34.01
CA ASN A 127 18.67 9.60 -34.77
C ASN A 127 18.21 8.26 -35.34
N ALA A 128 17.48 7.45 -34.57
CA ALA A 128 16.92 6.18 -35.04
C ALA A 128 15.92 6.40 -36.19
N LEU A 129 15.05 7.40 -36.07
CA LEU A 129 14.09 7.78 -37.12
C LEU A 129 14.79 8.33 -38.37
N ARG A 130 15.87 9.10 -38.20
CA ARG A 130 16.69 9.60 -39.31
C ARG A 130 17.38 8.46 -40.05
N GLU A 131 18.03 7.54 -39.34
CA GLU A 131 18.67 6.36 -39.95
C GLU A 131 17.67 5.48 -40.70
N LEU A 132 16.44 5.32 -40.17
CA LEU A 132 15.37 4.58 -40.83
C LEU A 132 14.90 5.28 -42.11
N ALA A 133 14.76 6.60 -42.08
CA ALA A 133 14.38 7.40 -43.25
C ALA A 133 15.46 7.31 -44.34
N GLU A 134 16.73 7.50 -43.97
CA GLU A 134 17.87 7.41 -44.89
C GLU A 134 17.99 6.02 -45.53
N LYS A 135 17.79 4.94 -44.76
CA LYS A 135 17.77 3.55 -45.28
C LYS A 135 16.68 3.30 -46.33
N ASN A 136 15.55 4.02 -46.25
CA ASN A 136 14.43 3.88 -47.18
C ASN A 136 14.38 4.99 -48.24
N GLY A 137 15.46 5.77 -48.39
CA GLY A 137 15.58 6.82 -49.40
C GLY A 137 14.80 8.12 -49.08
N GLY A 138 14.32 8.27 -47.85
CA GLY A 138 13.66 9.48 -47.35
C GLY A 138 14.58 10.38 -46.53
N THR A 139 14.12 11.59 -46.22
CA THR A 139 14.78 12.51 -45.28
C THR A 139 13.86 12.82 -44.11
N TRP A 140 14.40 12.75 -42.90
CA TRP A 140 13.64 13.03 -41.67
C TRP A 140 13.81 14.50 -41.25
N ARG A 141 12.70 15.16 -40.87
CA ARG A 141 12.68 16.56 -40.44
C ARG A 141 11.93 16.66 -39.10
N MET A 142 12.53 17.26 -38.08
CA MET A 142 11.78 17.65 -36.89
C MET A 142 10.91 18.85 -37.23
N GLU A 143 9.60 18.69 -37.10
CA GLU A 143 8.66 19.81 -37.14
C GLU A 143 8.74 20.52 -35.79
N GLN A 144 9.20 21.78 -35.79
CA GLN A 144 9.26 22.61 -34.60
C GLN A 144 7.83 23.04 -34.23
N VAL A 145 7.35 22.58 -33.08
CA VAL A 145 6.17 23.12 -32.38
C VAL A 145 6.65 23.92 -31.18
#